data_AF-A0A484CCR8-F1
#
_entry.id   AF-A0A484CCR8-F1
#
_cell.length_a   1.000
_cell.length_b   1.000
_cell.length_c   1.000
_cell.angle_alpha   90.00
_cell.angle_beta   90.00
_cell.angle_gamma   90.00
#
_symmetry.space_group_name_H-M   'P 1'
#
loop_
_entity.id
_entity.type
_entity.pdbx_description
1 polymer ?
#
loop_
_entity_poly.entity_id
_entity_poly.type
_entity_poly.pdbx_seq_one_letter_code
_entity_poly.pdbx_strand_id
1 'polypeptide(L)'
;MSQTDTNNDSDMSLQVCDCGWSNVTTYNELKIHQTEMGCKPKGVKVDESKQDLKLVVYTPLNTDMASARPSPSETVSMETHLKCSICMCLFVDPVTTACGHSFCKECLDRNCEYNDRLCPLCKQILRRTPEVNIVLRSIAEQVKKTQEEDAKLKGHKLVEPVENLDERACLKHGRPLELYSRKKERCICVLCLEEDQEEVVPIEDEWVKKKAKLKNTKGELQEKIVKRKSWVDETSSSLQSCKDQLENEWWDIENVFTAVIAIVEEAHAAAHKPVQDRREVVEKEAKDIQLKLEAEINRLEKTISELDDIAALDDHILFLQSYPSLQDLNNLKDSTEVDLDTSLSFGTMRKTTTTMLEQIQQKLENLTSIELQRVPKFTGM
;
A
#
# COMPACT_ATOMS: atom_id res chain seq x y z
N MET A 1 -42.78 14.37 -18.65
CA MET A 1 -41.93 15.41 -18.05
C MET A 1 -41.51 14.88 -16.69
N SER A 2 -40.43 14.10 -16.65
CA SER A 2 -39.06 14.54 -16.25
C SER A 2 -38.94 14.53 -14.73
N GLN A 3 -38.02 13.87 -14.03
CA GLN A 3 -36.81 13.06 -14.28
C GLN A 3 -36.60 12.30 -12.94
N THR A 4 -36.59 10.97 -12.92
CA THR A 4 -35.39 10.11 -12.74
C THR A 4 -34.41 10.60 -11.65
N ASP A 5 -34.62 10.10 -10.43
CA ASP A 5 -33.58 10.01 -9.39
C ASP A 5 -32.58 8.93 -9.81
N THR A 6 -31.47 9.35 -10.41
CA THR A 6 -30.37 8.48 -10.80
C THR A 6 -29.37 8.33 -9.65
N ASN A 7 -29.23 7.09 -9.18
CA ASN A 7 -28.03 6.45 -8.62
C ASN A 7 -26.79 7.36 -8.47
N ASN A 8 -26.42 7.64 -7.21
CA ASN A 8 -25.21 8.37 -6.85
C ASN A 8 -24.05 7.42 -6.42
N ASP A 9 -24.09 6.17 -6.87
CA ASP A 9 -23.21 5.07 -6.42
C ASP A 9 -22.14 4.68 -7.48
N SER A 10 -21.95 5.50 -8.51
CA SER A 10 -21.25 5.10 -9.74
C SER A 10 -19.85 5.69 -9.96
N ASP A 11 -19.17 6.20 -8.93
CA ASP A 11 -17.75 6.63 -9.08
C ASP A 11 -16.92 6.47 -7.79
N MET A 12 -17.07 5.32 -7.12
CA MET A 12 -16.15 4.90 -6.07
C MET A 12 -14.96 4.18 -6.72
N SER A 13 -13.77 4.77 -6.61
CA SER A 13 -12.53 4.19 -7.12
C SER A 13 -11.41 4.39 -6.10
N LEU A 14 -10.31 3.64 -6.23
CA LEU A 14 -9.16 3.79 -5.32
C LEU A 14 -8.56 5.20 -5.49
N GLN A 15 -8.82 6.07 -4.53
CA GLN A 15 -8.23 7.40 -4.44
C GLN A 15 -6.94 7.32 -3.65
N VAL A 16 -5.89 8.01 -4.12
CA VAL A 16 -4.58 8.07 -3.46
C VAL A 16 -4.16 9.53 -3.33
N CYS A 17 -3.71 9.91 -2.14
CA CYS A 17 -3.17 11.23 -1.83
C CYS A 17 -1.65 11.15 -1.68
N ASP A 18 -0.93 12.22 -2.05
CA ASP A 18 0.53 12.30 -1.97
C ASP A 18 1.09 12.15 -0.54
N CYS A 19 0.26 12.33 0.49
CA CYS A 19 0.65 12.07 1.89
C CYS A 19 0.68 10.56 2.25
N GLY A 20 0.30 9.69 1.32
CA GLY A 20 0.24 8.24 1.51
C GLY A 20 -1.13 7.71 1.95
N TRP A 21 -2.15 8.57 2.06
CA TRP A 21 -3.53 8.13 2.29
C TRP A 21 -4.12 7.50 1.03
N SER A 22 -4.77 6.35 1.15
CA SER A 22 -5.51 5.72 0.05
C SER A 22 -6.78 5.07 0.55
N ASN A 23 -7.90 5.24 -0.17
CA ASN A 23 -9.18 4.61 0.16
C ASN A 23 -10.04 4.41 -1.10
N VAL A 24 -10.91 3.39 -1.12
CA VAL A 24 -11.92 3.24 -2.17
C VAL A 24 -13.07 4.19 -1.83
N THR A 25 -13.09 5.35 -2.47
CA THR A 25 -14.06 6.39 -2.20
C THR A 25 -14.26 7.28 -3.43
N THR A 26 -15.11 8.28 -3.31
CA THR A 26 -15.33 9.28 -4.35
C THR A 26 -14.22 10.33 -4.38
N TYR A 27 -14.03 10.98 -5.52
CA TYR A 27 -13.10 12.10 -5.67
C TYR A 27 -13.39 13.27 -4.70
N ASN A 28 -14.65 13.45 -4.29
CA ASN A 28 -15.04 14.46 -3.32
C ASN A 28 -14.47 14.16 -1.92
N GLU A 29 -14.41 12.90 -1.49
CA GLU A 29 -13.80 12.54 -0.21
C GLU A 29 -12.29 12.72 -0.21
N LEU A 30 -11.61 12.43 -1.33
CA LEU A 30 -10.18 12.75 -1.49
C LEU A 30 -9.92 14.25 -1.31
N LYS A 31 -10.78 15.11 -1.86
CA LYS A 31 -10.67 16.58 -1.69
C LYS A 31 -10.87 17.03 -0.24
N ILE A 32 -11.80 16.41 0.48
CA ILE A 32 -12.01 16.69 1.91
C ILE A 32 -10.74 16.35 2.68
N HIS A 33 -10.19 15.15 2.48
CA HIS A 33 -8.92 14.73 3.07
C HIS A 33 -7.77 15.69 2.74
N GLN A 34 -7.61 16.07 1.45
CA GLN A 34 -6.56 16.99 1.03
C GLN A 34 -6.66 18.36 1.70
N THR A 35 -7.88 18.83 1.96
CA THR A 35 -8.15 20.11 2.61
C THR A 35 -7.84 20.06 4.10
N GLU A 36 -8.28 19.01 4.81
CA GLU A 36 -8.04 18.84 6.24
C GLU A 36 -6.56 18.63 6.56
N MET A 37 -5.84 17.93 5.68
CA MET A 37 -4.43 17.56 5.89
C MET A 37 -3.44 18.50 5.17
N GLY A 38 -3.92 19.59 4.55
CA GLY A 38 -3.07 20.58 3.87
C GLY A 38 -2.28 20.03 2.67
N CYS A 39 -2.79 18.99 2.00
CA CYS A 39 -2.15 18.36 0.86
C CYS A 39 -2.47 19.12 -0.44
N LYS A 40 -1.49 19.26 -1.35
CA LYS A 40 -1.71 19.95 -2.63
C LYS A 40 -2.42 19.02 -3.63
N PRO A 41 -3.52 19.44 -4.28
CA PRO A 41 -4.16 18.60 -5.28
C PRO A 41 -3.31 18.52 -6.55
N LYS A 42 -2.89 17.31 -6.95
CA LYS A 42 -2.48 16.98 -8.31
C LYS A 42 -3.42 15.90 -8.85
N GLY A 43 -4.25 16.27 -9.83
CA GLY A 43 -5.15 15.34 -10.47
C GLY A 43 -4.44 14.56 -11.59
N VAL A 44 -4.39 13.24 -11.47
CA VAL A 44 -4.25 12.31 -12.60
C VAL A 44 -5.10 11.07 -12.27
N LYS A 45 -6.08 10.74 -13.13
CA LYS A 45 -6.77 9.43 -13.10
C LYS A 45 -5.75 8.35 -13.49
N VAL A 46 -5.60 7.33 -12.65
CA VAL A 46 -4.76 6.17 -12.96
C VAL A 46 -5.59 5.14 -13.70
N ASP A 47 -5.07 4.67 -14.84
CA ASP A 47 -5.65 3.66 -15.71
C ASP A 47 -5.73 2.29 -14.99
N GLU A 48 -6.85 1.58 -15.16
CA GLU A 48 -7.18 0.29 -14.50
C GLU A 48 -6.19 -0.84 -14.81
N SER A 49 -5.32 -0.69 -15.82
CA SER A 49 -4.33 -1.69 -16.23
C SER A 49 -3.00 -1.71 -15.41
N LYS A 50 -2.91 -0.96 -14.31
CA LYS A 50 -1.69 -0.91 -13.45
C LYS A 50 -1.91 -1.30 -11.98
N GLN A 51 -3.02 -1.93 -11.65
CA GLN A 51 -3.27 -2.42 -10.29
C GLN A 51 -2.55 -3.75 -10.05
N ASP A 52 -1.22 -3.70 -10.02
CA ASP A 52 -0.42 -4.79 -9.47
C ASP A 52 0.65 -4.22 -8.53
N LEU A 53 0.72 -4.81 -7.33
CA LEU A 53 1.81 -4.75 -6.36
C LEU A 53 2.00 -3.44 -5.55
N LYS A 54 1.46 -3.44 -4.31
CA LYS A 54 2.24 -3.57 -3.05
C LYS A 54 1.45 -3.01 -1.87
N LEU A 55 1.04 -3.89 -0.96
CA LEU A 55 0.72 -3.53 0.42
C LEU A 55 2.04 -3.13 1.11
N VAL A 56 2.39 -1.85 1.08
CA VAL A 56 3.48 -1.33 1.90
C VAL A 56 2.95 -1.21 3.32
N VAL A 57 3.16 -2.27 4.11
CA VAL A 57 3.05 -2.19 5.56
C VAL A 57 4.17 -1.26 6.02
N TYR A 58 3.81 -0.03 6.40
CA TYR A 58 4.70 0.88 7.11
C TYR A 58 5.16 0.19 8.40
N THR A 59 6.41 -0.29 8.41
CA THR A 59 7.13 -0.51 9.64
C THR A 59 7.54 0.86 10.18
N PRO A 60 7.25 1.19 11.46
CA PRO A 60 7.88 2.36 12.06
C PRO A 60 9.39 2.11 12.03
N LEU A 61 10.12 3.00 11.37
CA LEU A 61 11.55 3.16 11.60
C LEU A 61 11.74 3.29 13.10
N ASN A 62 12.37 2.29 13.72
CA ASN A 62 13.00 2.42 15.02
C ASN A 62 13.96 3.61 14.90
N THR A 63 13.54 4.77 15.40
CA THR A 63 14.44 5.83 15.80
C THR A 63 15.00 5.44 17.17
N ASP A 64 15.84 4.40 17.19
CA ASP A 64 16.85 4.26 18.22
C ASP A 64 17.94 5.30 17.92
N MET A 65 17.61 6.58 18.14
CA MET A 65 18.61 7.60 18.45
C MET A 65 19.12 7.28 19.85
N ALA A 66 19.89 6.20 19.95
CA ALA A 66 20.79 6.03 21.07
C ALA A 66 21.73 7.23 21.02
N SER A 67 21.59 8.14 21.99
CA SER A 67 22.60 9.15 22.28
C SER A 67 23.96 8.47 22.27
N ALA A 68 24.72 8.74 21.22
CA ALA A 68 26.14 8.48 21.21
C ALA A 68 26.72 9.30 22.36
N ARG A 69 26.95 8.65 23.50
CA ARG A 69 27.81 9.20 24.53
C ARG A 69 29.14 9.51 23.85
N PRO A 70 29.67 10.73 23.96
CA PRO A 70 31.07 10.95 23.67
C PRO A 70 31.83 10.00 24.59
N SER A 71 32.65 9.13 24.01
CA SER A 71 33.77 8.51 24.72
C SER A 71 34.49 9.61 25.49
N PRO A 72 34.93 9.38 26.74
CA PRO A 72 35.71 10.37 27.44
C PRO A 72 36.96 10.57 26.60
N SER A 73 37.03 11.70 25.89
CA SER A 73 38.26 12.19 25.32
C SER A 73 39.26 12.18 26.45
N GLU A 74 40.30 11.36 26.33
CA GLU A 74 41.47 11.42 27.19
C GLU A 74 41.96 12.86 27.15
N THR A 75 41.51 13.68 28.10
CA THR A 75 42.10 14.97 28.38
C THR A 75 43.49 14.64 28.86
N VAL A 76 44.46 14.62 27.94
CA VAL A 76 45.88 14.57 28.28
C VAL A 76 46.10 15.69 29.28
N SER A 77 46.31 15.30 30.54
CA SER A 77 46.42 16.25 31.64
C SER A 77 47.59 17.19 31.33
N MET A 78 47.31 18.49 31.17
CA MET A 78 48.33 19.52 30.89
C MET A 78 49.46 19.53 31.94
N GLU A 79 49.25 18.87 33.07
CA GLU A 79 50.19 18.63 34.17
C GLU A 79 51.50 17.96 33.76
N THR A 80 51.50 17.07 32.76
CA THR A 80 52.72 16.35 32.36
C THR A 80 53.76 17.27 31.72
N HIS A 81 53.30 18.36 31.09
CA HIS A 81 54.14 19.34 30.41
C HIS A 81 54.65 20.47 31.32
N LEU A 82 54.18 20.51 32.57
CA LEU A 82 54.51 21.56 33.54
C LEU A 82 55.46 21.08 34.64
N LYS A 83 56.14 19.95 34.40
CA LYS A 83 57.12 19.38 35.33
C LYS A 83 58.54 19.67 34.89
N CYS A 84 59.39 20.00 35.85
CA CYS A 84 60.82 20.13 35.61
C CYS A 84 61.44 18.74 35.44
N SER A 85 62.17 18.52 34.35
CA SER A 85 62.82 17.23 34.08
C SER A 85 64.02 16.91 34.98
N ILE A 86 64.38 17.80 35.92
CA ILE A 86 65.46 17.57 36.89
C ILE A 86 64.87 17.06 38.21
N CYS A 87 63.95 17.83 38.82
CA CYS A 87 63.33 17.44 40.09
C CYS A 87 62.08 16.58 39.91
N MET A 88 61.55 16.47 38.69
CA MET A 88 60.29 15.79 38.34
C MET A 88 59.04 16.34 39.04
N CYS A 89 59.15 17.50 39.70
CA CYS A 89 58.04 18.23 40.31
C CYS A 89 57.48 19.28 39.36
N LEU A 90 56.28 19.80 39.65
CA LEU A 90 55.74 21.00 38.99
C LEU A 90 56.76 22.14 39.08
N PHE A 91 56.82 22.97 38.03
CA PHE A 91 57.76 24.08 37.97
C PHE A 91 57.58 25.03 39.16
N VAL A 92 58.69 25.28 39.87
CA VAL A 92 58.84 26.34 40.85
C VAL A 92 59.87 27.32 40.28
N ASP A 93 59.43 28.56 40.06
CA ASP A 93 60.23 29.57 39.35
C ASP A 93 60.84 29.05 38.04
N PRO A 94 60.02 28.61 37.07
CA PRO A 94 60.52 28.05 35.82
C PRO A 94 61.36 29.06 35.05
N VAL A 95 62.53 28.65 34.57
CA VAL A 95 63.34 29.40 33.62
C VAL A 95 63.34 28.69 32.28
N THR A 96 63.20 29.44 31.19
CA THR A 96 63.23 28.88 29.83
C THR A 96 64.53 29.26 29.14
N THR A 97 65.32 28.24 28.80
CA THR A 97 66.59 28.41 28.09
C THR A 97 66.37 28.85 26.64
N ALA A 98 67.39 29.41 26.00
CA ALA A 98 67.32 29.82 24.58
C ALA A 98 67.05 28.65 23.61
N CYS A 99 67.33 27.41 24.04
CA CYS A 99 66.99 26.21 23.27
C CYS A 99 65.56 25.71 23.51
N GLY A 100 64.74 26.47 24.24
CA GLY A 100 63.32 26.21 24.47
C GLY A 100 63.01 25.30 25.66
N HIS A 101 64.01 24.68 26.30
CA HIS A 101 63.79 23.80 27.45
C HIS A 101 63.60 24.59 28.74
N SER A 102 62.63 24.16 29.55
CA SER A 102 62.28 24.82 30.81
C SER A 102 62.61 23.95 32.02
N PHE A 103 63.14 24.58 33.07
CA PHE A 103 63.56 23.93 34.33
C PHE A 103 63.19 24.84 35.50
N CYS A 104 63.10 24.33 36.73
CA CYS A 104 63.06 25.22 37.90
C CYS A 104 64.38 26.01 37.95
N LYS A 105 64.33 27.29 38.31
CA LYS A 105 65.51 28.16 38.40
C LYS A 105 66.64 27.50 39.20
N GLU A 106 66.34 27.02 40.40
CA GLU A 106 67.31 26.35 41.26
C GLU A 106 67.88 25.06 40.65
N CYS A 107 67.06 24.31 39.92
CA CYS A 107 67.51 23.08 39.27
C CYS A 107 68.48 23.38 38.12
N LEU A 108 68.22 24.43 37.34
CA LEU A 108 69.12 24.83 36.27
C LEU A 108 70.40 25.47 36.80
N ASP A 109 70.30 26.33 37.81
CA ASP A 109 71.44 26.99 38.44
C ASP A 109 72.42 25.93 38.97
N ARG A 110 71.91 24.94 39.71
CA ARG A 110 72.72 23.81 40.22
C ARG A 110 73.32 22.98 39.11
N ASN A 111 72.59 22.69 38.03
CA ASN A 111 73.16 21.95 36.91
C ASN A 111 74.31 22.71 36.22
N CYS A 112 74.19 24.04 36.11
CA CYS A 112 75.21 24.90 35.51
C CYS A 112 76.51 24.95 36.30
N GLU A 113 76.46 24.76 37.63
CA GLU A 113 77.64 24.69 38.49
C GLU A 113 78.53 23.47 38.17
N TYR A 114 77.95 22.36 37.72
CA TYR A 114 78.68 21.10 37.51
C TYR A 114 78.87 20.70 36.05
N ASN A 115 78.19 21.34 35.09
CA ASN A 115 78.14 20.88 33.70
C ASN A 115 78.36 22.01 32.67
N ASP A 116 79.32 22.89 32.92
CA ASP A 116 79.82 23.91 31.97
C ASP A 116 78.73 24.72 31.25
N ARG A 117 77.66 25.06 31.98
CA ARG A 117 76.49 25.80 31.46
C ARG A 117 75.85 25.18 30.21
N LEU A 118 75.76 23.85 30.16
CA LEU A 118 75.03 23.15 29.11
C LEU A 118 73.56 22.91 29.52
N CYS A 119 72.65 22.98 28.54
CA CYS A 119 71.27 22.58 28.76
C CYS A 119 71.20 21.11 29.19
N PRO A 120 70.53 20.77 30.31
CA PRO A 120 70.42 19.39 30.80
C PRO A 120 69.90 18.39 29.76
N LEU A 121 68.97 18.83 28.90
CA LEU A 121 68.28 17.97 27.93
C LEU A 121 68.99 17.85 26.58
N CYS A 122 69.29 18.97 25.91
CA CYS A 122 69.84 18.95 24.56
C CYS A 122 71.34 19.29 24.47
N LYS A 123 71.99 19.52 25.61
CA LYS A 123 73.43 19.82 25.73
C LYS A 123 73.90 21.06 24.96
N GLN A 124 73.00 21.95 24.54
CA GLN A 124 73.36 23.24 23.94
C GLN A 124 73.91 24.22 24.99
N ILE A 125 74.90 25.03 24.61
CA ILE A 125 75.55 26.02 25.50
C ILE A 125 74.58 27.15 25.87
N LEU A 126 74.42 27.38 27.18
CA LEU A 126 73.62 28.46 27.74
C LEU A 126 74.46 29.74 27.84
N ARG A 127 74.38 30.57 26.79
CA ARG A 127 75.17 31.81 26.67
C ARG A 127 74.76 32.90 27.68
N ARG A 128 73.56 32.82 28.23
CA ARG A 128 73.01 33.75 29.23
C ARG A 128 72.24 32.98 30.29
N THR A 129 72.22 33.49 31.51
CA THR A 129 71.35 32.98 32.57
C THR A 129 69.91 33.37 32.23
N PRO A 130 68.99 32.42 32.03
CA PRO A 130 67.61 32.72 31.72
C PRO A 130 66.89 33.30 32.94
N GLU A 131 66.00 34.27 32.70
CA GLU A 131 65.11 34.82 33.73
C GLU A 131 63.90 33.91 33.95
N VAL A 132 63.21 34.11 35.08
CA VAL A 132 62.02 33.33 35.40
C VAL A 132 60.90 33.66 34.41
N ASN A 133 60.40 32.62 33.77
CA ASN A 133 59.23 32.64 32.92
C ASN A 133 57.96 32.77 33.79
N ILE A 134 57.54 34.02 34.00
CA ILE A 134 56.37 34.36 34.81
C ILE A 134 55.06 33.71 34.33
N VAL A 135 54.96 33.43 33.03
CA VAL A 135 53.78 32.78 32.43
C VAL A 135 53.74 31.31 32.85
N LEU A 136 54.85 30.58 32.69
CA LEU A 136 54.94 29.20 33.14
C LEU A 136 54.76 29.07 34.65
N ARG A 137 55.24 30.03 35.44
CA ARG A 137 55.01 30.08 36.90
C ARG A 137 53.51 30.15 37.19
N SER A 138 52.80 31.11 36.58
CA SER A 138 51.37 31.30 36.81
C SER A 138 50.54 30.08 36.41
N ILE A 139 50.88 29.43 35.29
CA ILE A 139 50.21 28.22 34.83
C ILE A 139 50.47 27.05 35.81
N ALA A 140 51.71 26.87 36.27
CA ALA A 140 52.04 25.82 37.24
C ALA A 140 51.32 26.03 38.58
N GLU A 141 51.17 27.27 39.03
CA GLU A 141 50.41 27.63 40.23
C GLU A 141 48.91 27.37 40.10
N GLN A 142 48.31 27.69 38.95
CA GLN A 142 46.90 27.39 38.68
C GLN A 142 46.63 25.89 38.70
N VAL A 143 47.48 25.10 38.06
CA VAL A 143 47.38 23.63 38.04
C VAL A 143 47.49 23.05 39.45
N LYS A 144 48.41 23.56 40.27
CA LYS A 144 48.52 23.17 41.67
C LYS A 144 47.23 23.45 42.46
N LYS A 145 46.60 24.61 42.25
CA LYS A 145 45.34 24.95 42.91
C LYS A 145 44.19 24.04 42.49
N THR A 146 44.07 23.73 41.20
CA THR A 146 43.06 22.79 40.69
C THR A 146 43.26 21.39 41.30
N GLN A 147 44.51 20.91 41.41
CA GLN A 147 44.80 19.62 42.05
C GLN A 147 44.38 19.58 43.53
N GLU A 148 44.56 20.67 44.28
CA GLU A 148 44.14 20.78 45.67
C GLU A 148 42.61 20.79 45.82
N GLU A 149 41.88 21.34 44.84
CA GLU A 149 40.42 21.31 44.77
C GLU A 149 39.90 19.92 44.38
N ASP A 150 40.49 19.28 43.37
CA ASP A 150 40.15 17.91 42.96
C ASP A 150 40.44 16.88 44.06
N ALA A 151 41.51 17.09 44.84
CA ALA A 151 41.83 16.24 45.98
C ALA A 151 40.72 16.23 47.04
N LYS A 152 39.97 17.34 47.21
CA LYS A 152 38.84 17.43 48.14
C LYS A 152 37.61 16.65 47.66
N LEU A 153 37.53 16.35 46.37
CA LEU A 153 36.40 15.65 45.74
C LEU A 153 36.60 14.12 45.64
N LYS A 154 37.79 13.60 46.01
CA LYS A 154 38.15 12.16 45.89
C LYS A 154 37.27 11.19 46.70
N GLY A 155 36.44 11.68 47.62
CA GLY A 155 35.49 10.88 48.41
C GLY A 155 34.09 10.73 47.81
N HIS A 156 33.78 11.43 46.70
CA HIS A 156 32.44 11.44 46.11
C HIS A 156 32.41 10.73 44.76
N LYS A 157 31.40 9.88 44.54
CA LYS A 157 31.13 9.31 43.21
C LYS A 157 30.41 10.35 42.37
N LEU A 158 31.09 10.89 41.36
CA LEU A 158 30.44 11.73 40.36
C LEU A 158 29.36 10.92 39.64
N VAL A 159 28.17 11.51 39.54
CA VAL A 159 27.04 11.00 38.77
C VAL A 159 26.75 11.96 37.63
N GLU A 160 26.12 11.47 36.57
CA GLU A 160 25.69 12.35 35.48
C GLU A 160 24.75 13.44 36.00
N PRO A 161 24.80 14.65 35.41
CA PRO A 161 23.86 15.72 35.76
C PRO A 161 22.43 15.21 35.62
N VAL A 162 21.64 15.39 36.68
CA VAL A 162 20.21 15.09 36.67
C VAL A 162 19.43 16.38 36.42
N GLU A 163 18.31 16.28 35.72
CA GLU A 163 17.48 17.45 35.35
C GLU A 163 16.96 18.19 36.59
N ASN A 164 16.59 17.46 37.64
CA ASN A 164 16.08 18.02 38.89
C ASN A 164 16.82 17.44 40.11
N LEU A 165 17.67 18.28 40.74
CA LEU A 165 18.42 17.90 41.93
C LEU A 165 17.53 17.85 43.19
N ASP A 166 16.52 18.69 43.28
CA ASP A 166 15.64 18.77 44.45
C ASP A 166 14.78 17.51 44.59
N GLU A 167 14.39 16.88 43.47
CA GLU A 167 13.66 15.60 43.44
C GLU A 167 14.50 14.41 43.93
N ARG A 168 15.82 14.55 44.01
CA ARG A 168 16.73 13.53 44.56
C ARG A 168 16.91 13.65 46.07
N ALA A 169 16.37 14.71 46.68
CA ALA A 169 16.42 14.96 48.10
C ALA A 169 15.03 14.85 48.74
N CYS A 170 15.01 14.44 50.01
CA CYS A 170 13.80 14.45 50.81
C CYS A 170 13.44 15.90 51.15
N LEU A 171 12.30 16.37 50.65
CA LEU A 171 11.81 17.74 50.89
C LEU A 171 11.65 18.10 52.38
N LYS A 172 11.49 17.10 53.27
CA LYS A 172 11.36 17.33 54.72
C LYS A 172 12.71 17.48 55.44
N HIS A 173 13.70 16.71 55.01
CA HIS A 173 14.96 16.55 55.75
C HIS A 173 16.18 17.08 54.99
N GLY A 174 16.02 17.49 53.72
CA GLY A 174 17.12 17.93 52.85
C GLY A 174 18.17 16.86 52.57
N ARG A 175 17.87 15.58 52.87
CA ARG A 175 18.80 14.46 52.73
C ARG A 175 18.54 13.66 51.46
N PRO A 176 19.57 13.04 50.85
CA PRO A 176 19.40 12.16 49.69
C PRO A 176 18.36 11.06 49.94
N LEU A 177 17.60 10.74 48.89
CA LEU A 177 16.72 9.58 48.88
C LEU A 177 17.55 8.36 48.51
N GLU A 178 17.88 7.52 49.50
CA GLU A 178 18.75 6.33 49.37
C GLU A 178 18.00 5.02 49.62
N LEU A 179 16.79 5.10 50.19
CA LEU A 179 15.96 3.95 50.56
C LEU A 179 14.64 3.97 49.78
N TYR A 180 14.07 2.79 49.53
CA TYR A 180 12.75 2.61 48.94
C TYR A 180 11.83 1.87 49.92
N SER A 181 10.68 2.47 50.22
CA SER A 181 9.63 1.82 51.00
C SER A 181 8.70 1.06 50.05
N ARG A 182 8.67 -0.28 50.13
CA ARG A 182 7.76 -1.09 49.31
C ARG A 182 6.30 -0.84 49.66
N LYS A 183 5.97 -0.80 50.95
CA LYS A 183 4.64 -0.48 51.45
C LYS A 183 4.10 0.88 50.97
N LYS A 184 4.93 1.92 50.99
CA LYS A 184 4.53 3.30 50.62
C LYS A 184 4.81 3.62 49.12
N GLU A 185 5.36 2.66 48.38
CA GLU A 185 5.80 2.78 46.98
C GLU A 185 6.55 4.07 46.62
N ARG A 186 7.50 4.48 47.47
CA ARG A 186 8.24 5.73 47.27
C ARG A 186 9.65 5.66 47.81
N CYS A 187 10.53 6.48 47.24
CA CYS A 187 11.86 6.72 47.77
C CYS A 187 11.79 7.59 49.03
N ILE A 188 12.62 7.29 50.03
CA ILE A 188 12.71 7.98 51.31
C ILE A 188 14.19 8.16 51.71
N CYS A 189 14.48 9.13 52.58
CA CYS A 189 15.80 9.26 53.21
C CYS A 189 15.87 8.47 54.52
N VAL A 190 17.07 8.30 55.08
CA VAL A 190 17.30 7.60 56.35
C VAL A 190 16.51 8.15 57.55
N LEU A 191 16.24 9.45 57.61
CA LEU A 191 15.45 10.07 58.69
C LEU A 191 13.94 9.87 58.56
N CYS A 192 13.48 9.38 57.41
CA CYS A 192 12.08 8.99 57.20
C CYS A 192 11.83 7.51 57.54
N LEU A 193 12.87 6.78 58.00
CA LEU A 193 12.76 5.42 58.47
C LEU A 193 12.11 5.42 59.85
N GLU A 194 10.99 4.73 59.99
CA GLU A 194 10.28 4.50 61.26
C GLU A 194 10.73 3.15 61.82
N GLU A 195 10.70 2.97 63.15
CA GLU A 195 11.32 1.81 63.85
C GLU A 195 10.75 0.43 63.45
N ASP A 196 9.54 0.36 62.86
CA ASP A 196 8.81 -0.90 62.57
C ASP A 196 8.63 -1.24 61.07
N GLN A 197 9.58 -0.94 60.18
CA GLN A 197 9.44 -1.25 58.74
C GLN A 197 10.47 -2.25 58.19
N GLU A 198 10.10 -3.54 58.19
CA GLU A 198 10.85 -4.64 57.55
C GLU A 198 10.88 -4.57 55.99
N GLU A 199 10.05 -3.71 55.38
CA GLU A 199 9.89 -3.62 53.92
C GLU A 199 10.66 -2.46 53.24
N VAL A 200 11.61 -1.86 53.94
CA VAL A 200 12.48 -0.81 53.39
C VAL A 200 13.77 -1.44 52.89
N VAL A 201 14.13 -1.15 51.64
CA VAL A 201 15.33 -1.67 50.97
C VAL A 201 16.16 -0.53 50.35
N PRO A 202 17.45 -0.72 50.06
CA PRO A 202 18.22 0.22 49.23
C PRO A 202 17.55 0.45 47.87
N ILE A 203 17.64 1.68 47.35
CA ILE A 203 17.03 2.02 46.06
C ILE A 203 17.66 1.22 44.93
N GLU A 204 18.96 0.95 44.98
CA GLU A 204 19.69 0.19 43.96
C GLU A 204 19.10 -1.23 43.82
N ASP A 205 18.83 -1.89 44.94
CA ASP A 205 18.29 -3.25 44.96
C ASP A 205 16.86 -3.30 44.38
N GLU A 206 15.99 -2.38 44.81
CA GLU A 206 14.63 -2.31 44.28
C GLU A 206 14.62 -1.89 42.81
N TRP A 207 15.53 -0.99 42.41
CA TRP A 207 15.69 -0.56 41.03
C TRP A 207 16.09 -1.74 40.13
N VAL A 208 17.08 -2.55 40.53
CA VAL A 208 17.47 -3.76 39.77
C VAL A 208 16.28 -4.69 39.61
N LYS A 209 15.53 -4.94 40.70
CA LYS A 209 14.35 -5.82 40.69
C LYS A 209 13.25 -5.30 39.78
N LYS A 210 12.86 -4.02 39.90
CA LYS A 210 11.81 -3.42 39.07
C LYS A 210 12.23 -3.30 37.60
N LYS A 211 13.50 -3.02 37.33
CA LYS A 211 14.04 -2.99 35.96
C LYS A 211 14.02 -4.36 35.30
N ALA A 212 14.36 -5.42 36.04
CA ALA A 212 14.24 -6.79 35.57
C ALA A 212 12.77 -7.16 35.31
N LYS A 213 11.85 -6.80 36.20
CA LYS A 213 10.41 -7.02 36.01
C LYS A 213 9.90 -6.31 34.75
N LEU A 214 10.26 -5.04 34.53
CA LEU A 214 9.91 -4.30 33.31
C LEU A 214 10.43 -4.99 32.05
N LYS A 215 11.69 -5.47 32.07
CA LYS A 215 12.28 -6.19 30.94
C LYS A 215 11.51 -7.48 30.62
N ASN A 216 11.14 -8.24 31.65
CA ASN A 216 10.37 -9.48 31.48
C ASN A 216 8.97 -9.20 30.92
N THR A 217 8.24 -8.26 31.53
CA THR A 217 6.90 -7.86 31.04
C THR A 217 6.96 -7.33 29.61
N LYS A 218 7.98 -6.54 29.25
CA LYS A 218 8.20 -6.09 27.87
C LYS A 218 8.37 -7.29 26.94
N GLY A 219 9.16 -8.29 27.31
CA GLY A 219 9.35 -9.52 26.53
C GLY A 219 8.05 -10.31 26.33
N GLU A 220 7.27 -10.50 27.38
CA GLU A 220 5.96 -11.18 27.31
C GLU A 220 4.98 -10.45 26.39
N LEU A 221 4.96 -9.11 26.44
CA LEU A 221 4.13 -8.30 25.55
C LEU A 221 4.62 -8.39 24.09
N GLN A 222 5.93 -8.38 23.86
CA GLN A 222 6.50 -8.57 22.53
C GLN A 222 6.14 -9.94 21.94
N GLU A 223 6.22 -11.01 22.73
CA GLU A 223 5.81 -12.36 22.30
C GLU A 223 4.30 -12.41 21.97
N LYS A 224 3.47 -11.79 22.81
CA LYS A 224 2.03 -11.66 22.56
C LYS A 224 1.70 -10.91 21.28
N ILE A 225 2.49 -9.90 20.91
CA ILE A 225 2.35 -9.16 19.66
C ILE A 225 2.73 -10.06 18.47
N VAL A 226 3.85 -10.77 18.54
CA VAL A 226 4.29 -11.68 17.47
C VAL A 226 3.25 -12.76 17.21
N LYS A 227 2.72 -13.41 18.26
CA LYS A 227 1.66 -14.41 18.12
C LYS A 227 0.40 -13.85 17.48
N ARG A 228 -0.04 -12.65 17.89
CA ARG A 228 -1.22 -11.99 17.30
C ARG A 228 -1.02 -11.64 15.84
N LYS A 229 0.18 -11.20 15.44
CA LYS A 229 0.52 -10.95 14.04
C LYS A 229 0.44 -12.24 13.21
N SER A 230 1.05 -13.33 13.68
CA SER A 230 0.96 -14.65 13.03
C SER A 230 -0.49 -15.07 12.84
N TRP A 231 -1.32 -14.93 13.87
CA TRP A 231 -2.73 -15.32 13.79
C TRP A 231 -3.55 -14.46 12.81
N VAL A 232 -3.23 -13.17 12.69
CA VAL A 232 -3.81 -12.30 11.66
C VAL A 232 -3.41 -12.77 10.26
N ASP A 233 -2.13 -13.10 10.05
CA ASP A 233 -1.63 -13.58 8.76
C ASP A 233 -2.25 -14.94 8.36
N GLU A 234 -2.37 -15.86 9.31
CA GLU A 234 -3.04 -17.16 9.13
C GLU A 234 -4.52 -16.99 8.79
N THR A 235 -5.25 -16.17 9.55
CA THR A 235 -6.67 -15.90 9.30
C THR A 235 -6.87 -15.26 7.94
N SER A 236 -6.02 -14.31 7.56
CA SER A 236 -6.05 -13.68 6.25
C SER A 236 -5.82 -14.68 5.13
N SER A 237 -4.88 -15.61 5.31
CA SER A 237 -4.57 -16.66 4.33
C SER A 237 -5.72 -17.66 4.18
N SER A 238 -6.34 -18.08 5.29
CA SER A 238 -7.53 -18.94 5.27
C SER A 238 -8.73 -18.26 4.62
N LEU A 239 -8.94 -16.96 4.89
CA LEU A 239 -9.98 -16.17 4.25
C LEU A 239 -9.76 -16.10 2.73
N GLN A 240 -8.53 -15.85 2.28
CA GLN A 240 -8.23 -15.80 0.85
C GLN A 240 -8.48 -17.15 0.18
N SER A 241 -8.02 -18.25 0.77
CA SER A 241 -8.29 -19.60 0.26
C SER A 241 -9.80 -19.88 0.14
N CYS A 242 -10.59 -19.45 1.13
CA CYS A 242 -12.05 -19.59 1.07
C CYS A 242 -12.67 -18.74 -0.05
N LYS A 243 -12.20 -17.49 -0.24
CA LYS A 243 -12.65 -16.65 -1.35
C LYS A 243 -12.35 -17.27 -2.70
N ASP A 244 -11.13 -17.77 -2.90
CA ASP A 244 -10.70 -18.39 -4.15
C ASP A 244 -11.56 -19.64 -4.44
N GLN A 245 -11.88 -20.44 -3.41
CA GLN A 245 -12.79 -21.59 -3.56
C GLN A 245 -14.21 -21.17 -3.95
N LEU A 246 -14.76 -20.14 -3.30
CA LEU A 246 -16.09 -19.62 -3.63
C LEU A 246 -16.14 -19.05 -5.05
N GLU A 247 -15.08 -18.38 -5.49
CA GLU A 247 -15.00 -17.83 -6.85
C GLU A 247 -14.89 -18.93 -7.91
N ASN A 248 -14.09 -19.97 -7.65
CA ASN A 248 -14.03 -21.14 -8.55
C ASN A 248 -15.41 -21.83 -8.66
N GLU A 249 -16.09 -22.06 -7.53
CA GLU A 249 -17.44 -22.64 -7.51
C GLU A 249 -18.46 -21.78 -8.26
N TRP A 250 -18.36 -20.45 -8.11
CA TRP A 250 -19.18 -19.51 -8.86
C TRP A 250 -18.98 -19.69 -10.37
N TRP A 251 -17.73 -19.68 -10.84
CA TRP A 251 -17.42 -19.84 -12.26
C TRP A 251 -17.81 -21.21 -12.80
N ASP A 252 -17.63 -22.28 -12.03
CA ASP A 252 -18.04 -23.63 -12.42
C ASP A 252 -19.55 -23.72 -12.67
N ILE A 253 -20.36 -23.12 -11.79
CA ILE A 253 -21.82 -23.02 -11.98
C ILE A 253 -22.14 -22.15 -13.20
N GLU A 254 -21.55 -20.96 -13.29
CA GLU A 254 -21.80 -19.99 -14.36
C GLU A 254 -21.50 -20.59 -15.74
N ASN A 255 -20.40 -21.33 -15.87
CA ASN A 255 -20.00 -22.00 -17.10
C ASN A 255 -21.03 -23.04 -17.56
N VAL A 256 -21.63 -23.80 -16.63
CA VAL A 256 -22.68 -24.78 -16.98
C VAL A 256 -23.92 -24.06 -17.49
N PHE A 257 -24.40 -23.04 -16.78
CA PHE A 257 -25.61 -22.32 -17.18
C PHE A 257 -25.42 -21.52 -18.47
N THR A 258 -24.25 -20.91 -18.68
CA THR A 258 -23.88 -20.27 -19.95
C THR A 258 -23.96 -21.27 -21.10
N ALA A 259 -23.44 -22.49 -20.92
CA ALA A 259 -23.52 -23.54 -21.94
C ALA A 259 -24.97 -23.99 -22.21
N VAL A 260 -25.81 -24.10 -21.17
CA VAL A 260 -27.24 -24.43 -21.31
C VAL A 260 -27.99 -23.35 -22.09
N ILE A 261 -27.74 -22.07 -21.81
CA ILE A 261 -28.34 -20.95 -22.54
C ILE A 261 -27.97 -21.02 -24.03
N ALA A 262 -26.69 -21.23 -24.35
CA ALA A 262 -26.24 -21.34 -25.74
C ALA A 262 -26.93 -22.49 -26.50
N ILE A 263 -27.14 -23.64 -25.86
CA ILE A 263 -27.87 -24.78 -26.45
C ILE A 263 -29.32 -24.39 -26.76
N VAL A 264 -29.98 -23.68 -25.86
CA VAL A 264 -31.37 -23.22 -26.06
C VAL A 264 -31.44 -22.19 -27.20
N GLU A 265 -30.50 -21.25 -27.27
CA GLU A 265 -30.43 -20.24 -28.33
C GLU A 265 -30.22 -20.89 -29.70
N GLU A 266 -29.31 -21.88 -29.81
CA GLU A 266 -29.09 -22.63 -31.04
C GLU A 266 -30.33 -23.42 -31.47
N ALA A 267 -30.98 -24.11 -30.53
CA ALA A 267 -32.21 -24.85 -30.78
C ALA A 267 -33.35 -23.92 -31.24
N HIS A 268 -33.46 -22.74 -30.63
CA HIS A 268 -34.41 -21.71 -31.00
C HIS A 268 -34.16 -21.18 -32.42
N ALA A 269 -32.90 -20.88 -32.77
CA ALA A 269 -32.54 -20.44 -34.12
C ALA A 269 -32.85 -21.52 -35.17
N ALA A 270 -32.51 -22.78 -34.89
CA ALA A 270 -32.80 -23.91 -35.77
C ALA A 270 -34.31 -24.16 -35.94
N ALA A 271 -35.11 -23.93 -34.89
CA ALA A 271 -36.56 -24.01 -34.93
C ALA A 271 -37.20 -22.96 -35.84
N HIS A 272 -36.70 -21.73 -35.75
CA HIS A 272 -37.30 -20.58 -36.43
C HIS A 272 -36.94 -20.52 -37.92
N LYS A 273 -35.74 -21.01 -38.27
CA LYS A 273 -35.17 -20.86 -39.62
C LYS A 273 -36.08 -21.36 -40.76
N PRO A 274 -36.68 -22.58 -40.72
CA PRO A 274 -37.52 -23.06 -41.83
C PRO A 274 -38.78 -22.23 -42.04
N VAL A 275 -39.37 -21.72 -40.96
CA VAL A 275 -40.56 -20.87 -41.01
C VAL A 275 -40.21 -19.51 -41.60
N GLN A 276 -39.08 -18.95 -41.20
CA GLN A 276 -38.57 -17.70 -41.76
C GLN A 276 -38.26 -17.83 -43.26
N ASP A 277 -37.53 -18.88 -43.65
CA ASP A 277 -37.15 -19.10 -45.06
C ASP A 277 -38.39 -19.23 -45.95
N ARG A 278 -39.42 -19.97 -45.50
CA ARG A 278 -40.66 -20.09 -46.27
C ARG A 278 -41.45 -18.79 -46.35
N ARG A 279 -41.47 -18.00 -45.27
CA ARG A 279 -42.10 -16.67 -45.30
C ARG A 279 -41.50 -15.83 -46.42
N GLU A 280 -40.17 -15.78 -46.50
CA GLU A 280 -39.46 -15.02 -47.54
C GLU A 280 -39.77 -15.53 -48.96
N VAL A 281 -39.82 -16.86 -49.15
CA VAL A 281 -40.17 -17.47 -50.44
C VAL A 281 -41.60 -17.13 -50.85
N VAL A 282 -42.59 -17.33 -49.97
CA VAL A 282 -44.00 -17.06 -50.25
C VAL A 282 -44.23 -15.58 -50.55
N GLU A 283 -43.60 -14.68 -49.79
CA GLU A 283 -43.68 -13.24 -50.04
C GLU A 283 -43.12 -12.87 -51.43
N LYS A 284 -42.04 -13.53 -51.87
CA LYS A 284 -41.47 -13.30 -53.19
C LYS A 284 -42.35 -13.86 -54.31
N GLU A 285 -42.87 -15.07 -54.14
CA GLU A 285 -43.81 -15.71 -55.08
C GLU A 285 -45.06 -14.85 -55.26
N ALA A 286 -45.66 -14.39 -54.17
CA ALA A 286 -46.84 -13.53 -54.20
C ALA A 286 -46.57 -12.22 -54.97
N LYS A 287 -45.41 -11.59 -54.77
CA LYS A 287 -45.01 -10.38 -55.50
C LYS A 287 -44.83 -10.62 -56.99
N ASP A 288 -44.24 -11.75 -57.38
CA ASP A 288 -44.05 -12.10 -58.80
C ASP A 288 -45.40 -12.35 -59.51
N ILE A 289 -46.31 -13.06 -58.83
CA ILE A 289 -47.68 -13.28 -59.33
C ILE A 289 -48.41 -11.95 -59.47
N GLN A 290 -48.32 -11.08 -58.45
CA GLN A 290 -48.93 -9.75 -58.49
C GLN A 290 -48.43 -8.92 -59.68
N LEU A 291 -47.11 -8.88 -59.92
CA LEU A 291 -46.53 -8.14 -61.05
C LEU A 291 -47.01 -8.68 -62.41
N LYS A 292 -47.12 -10.00 -62.55
CA LYS A 292 -47.63 -10.63 -63.78
C LYS A 292 -49.10 -10.28 -64.03
N LEU A 293 -49.94 -10.37 -62.99
CA LEU A 293 -51.35 -10.02 -63.08
C LEU A 293 -51.54 -8.53 -63.36
N GLU A 294 -50.78 -7.64 -62.72
CA GLU A 294 -50.80 -6.21 -63.00
C GLU A 294 -50.42 -5.91 -64.45
N ALA A 295 -49.39 -6.57 -64.99
CA ALA A 295 -49.01 -6.42 -66.40
C ALA A 295 -50.09 -6.93 -67.37
N GLU A 296 -50.74 -8.05 -67.04
CA GLU A 296 -51.85 -8.59 -67.83
C GLU A 296 -53.06 -7.67 -67.81
N ILE A 297 -53.46 -7.16 -66.64
CA ILE A 297 -54.52 -6.15 -66.49
C ILE A 297 -54.22 -4.93 -67.35
N ASN A 298 -53.02 -4.36 -67.26
CA ASN A 298 -52.63 -3.21 -68.07
C ASN A 298 -52.70 -3.51 -69.59
N ARG A 299 -52.37 -4.73 -70.01
CA ARG A 299 -52.51 -5.16 -71.41
C ARG A 299 -53.98 -5.21 -71.83
N LEU A 300 -54.84 -5.80 -71.00
CA LEU A 300 -56.27 -5.88 -71.24
C LEU A 300 -56.92 -4.49 -71.32
N GLU A 301 -56.61 -3.60 -70.36
CA GLU A 301 -57.10 -2.22 -70.34
C GLU A 301 -56.67 -1.44 -71.59
N LYS A 302 -55.43 -1.64 -72.05
CA LYS A 302 -54.93 -1.04 -73.29
C LYS A 302 -55.72 -1.54 -74.51
N THR A 303 -55.94 -2.85 -74.63
CA THR A 303 -56.73 -3.42 -75.73
C THR A 303 -58.18 -2.91 -75.71
N ILE A 304 -58.79 -2.79 -74.52
CA ILE A 304 -60.13 -2.19 -74.39
C ILE A 304 -60.14 -0.75 -74.90
N SER A 305 -59.15 0.05 -74.52
CA SER A 305 -59.03 1.45 -74.97
C SER A 305 -58.89 1.55 -76.49
N GLU A 306 -58.06 0.70 -77.11
CA GLU A 306 -57.91 0.62 -78.56
C GLU A 306 -59.22 0.22 -79.27
N LEU A 307 -60.01 -0.68 -78.66
CA LEU A 307 -61.33 -1.06 -79.17
C LEU A 307 -62.36 0.07 -79.04
N ASP A 308 -62.36 0.80 -77.93
CA ASP A 308 -63.23 1.96 -77.71
C ASP A 308 -62.93 3.07 -78.73
N ASP A 309 -61.64 3.34 -79.00
CA ASP A 309 -61.20 4.29 -80.02
C ASP A 309 -61.72 3.92 -81.42
N ILE A 310 -61.68 2.63 -81.77
CA ILE A 310 -62.23 2.13 -83.05
C ILE A 310 -63.76 2.25 -83.07
N ALA A 311 -64.43 1.88 -81.98
CA ALA A 311 -65.90 1.94 -81.88
C ALA A 311 -66.45 3.37 -81.98
N ALA A 312 -65.66 4.38 -81.60
CA ALA A 312 -66.01 5.79 -81.70
C ALA A 312 -65.86 6.38 -83.13
N LEU A 313 -65.36 5.61 -84.11
CA LEU A 313 -65.18 6.09 -85.48
C LEU A 313 -66.52 6.20 -86.23
N ASP A 314 -66.84 7.40 -86.71
CA ASP A 314 -67.98 7.63 -87.62
C ASP A 314 -67.68 7.25 -89.09
N ASP A 315 -66.40 7.19 -89.48
CA ASP A 315 -65.98 6.80 -90.83
C ASP A 315 -66.04 5.27 -91.00
N HIS A 316 -67.06 4.81 -91.72
CA HIS A 316 -67.32 3.38 -91.92
C HIS A 316 -66.18 2.65 -92.65
N ILE A 317 -65.42 3.32 -93.52
CA ILE A 317 -64.30 2.69 -94.24
C ILE A 317 -63.12 2.53 -93.27
N LEU A 318 -62.79 3.59 -92.53
CA LEU A 318 -61.71 3.55 -91.55
C LEU A 318 -61.99 2.54 -90.43
N PHE A 319 -63.23 2.48 -89.94
CA PHE A 319 -63.67 1.46 -88.97
C PHE A 319 -63.38 0.04 -89.47
N LEU A 320 -63.80 -0.30 -90.68
CA LEU A 320 -63.60 -1.64 -91.25
C LEU A 320 -62.12 -1.94 -91.51
N GLN A 321 -61.31 -0.93 -91.83
CA GLN A 321 -59.86 -1.07 -92.01
C GLN A 321 -59.11 -1.24 -90.68
N SER A 322 -59.61 -0.62 -89.60
CA SER A 322 -59.02 -0.66 -88.27
C SER A 322 -59.56 -1.80 -87.39
N TYR A 323 -60.62 -2.49 -87.81
CA TYR A 323 -61.24 -3.56 -87.04
C TYR A 323 -60.24 -4.73 -86.81
N PRO A 324 -59.98 -5.12 -85.55
CA PRO A 324 -58.97 -6.13 -85.24
C PRO A 324 -59.43 -7.56 -85.62
N SER A 325 -58.44 -8.42 -85.88
CA SER A 325 -58.69 -9.83 -86.21
C SER A 325 -59.24 -10.60 -85.01
N LEU A 326 -60.26 -11.44 -85.21
CA LEU A 326 -60.84 -12.30 -84.16
C LEU A 326 -59.85 -13.32 -83.60
N GLN A 327 -58.80 -13.68 -84.35
CA GLN A 327 -57.74 -14.57 -83.84
C GLN A 327 -56.87 -13.87 -82.79
N ASP A 328 -56.63 -12.56 -82.93
CA ASP A 328 -55.80 -11.79 -82.00
C ASP A 328 -56.53 -11.54 -80.67
N LEU A 329 -57.84 -11.32 -80.70
CA LEU A 329 -58.66 -11.23 -79.47
C LEU A 329 -58.75 -12.57 -78.72
N ASN A 330 -58.83 -13.69 -79.43
CA ASN A 330 -58.93 -15.01 -78.81
C ASN A 330 -57.63 -15.46 -78.15
N ASN A 331 -56.47 -15.04 -78.66
CA ASN A 331 -55.15 -15.31 -78.05
C ASN A 331 -54.91 -14.54 -76.76
N LEU A 332 -55.80 -13.61 -76.39
CA LEU A 332 -55.76 -12.88 -75.13
C LEU A 332 -56.31 -13.70 -73.96
N LYS A 333 -57.02 -14.80 -74.24
CA LYS A 333 -57.76 -15.58 -73.26
C LYS A 333 -56.97 -16.82 -72.83
N ASP A 334 -56.89 -16.96 -71.51
CA ASP A 334 -56.30 -18.06 -70.72
C ASP A 334 -54.78 -18.04 -70.54
N SER A 335 -54.32 -17.05 -69.76
CA SER A 335 -53.20 -17.30 -68.85
C SER A 335 -53.73 -18.18 -67.71
N THR A 336 -53.14 -19.37 -67.55
CA THR A 336 -53.46 -20.38 -66.53
C THR A 336 -53.61 -19.79 -65.14
N GLU A 337 -54.59 -20.26 -64.36
CA GLU A 337 -54.79 -19.95 -62.95
C GLU A 337 -53.46 -20.04 -62.19
N VAL A 338 -52.90 -18.88 -61.84
CA VAL A 338 -51.59 -18.78 -61.18
C VAL A 338 -51.82 -19.03 -59.70
N ASP A 339 -51.53 -20.25 -59.25
CA ASP A 339 -51.71 -20.62 -57.86
C ASP A 339 -50.44 -20.36 -57.02
N LEU A 340 -50.63 -19.88 -55.81
CA LEU A 340 -49.58 -19.67 -54.82
C LEU A 340 -49.45 -20.95 -54.01
N ASP A 341 -48.25 -21.53 -53.90
CA ASP A 341 -48.06 -22.65 -52.99
C ASP A 341 -48.29 -22.17 -51.55
N THR A 342 -49.42 -22.56 -50.94
CA THR A 342 -49.75 -22.27 -49.54
C THR A 342 -49.32 -23.38 -48.59
N SER A 343 -48.53 -24.36 -49.05
CA SER A 343 -48.09 -25.47 -48.20
C SER A 343 -47.18 -24.99 -47.07
N LEU A 344 -47.52 -25.44 -45.85
CA LEU A 344 -46.82 -25.14 -44.60
C LEU A 344 -46.09 -26.39 -44.09
N SER A 345 -45.30 -27.01 -44.96
CA SER A 345 -44.53 -28.21 -44.60
C SER A 345 -43.16 -27.81 -44.05
N PHE A 346 -43.05 -27.71 -42.73
CA PHE A 346 -41.81 -27.36 -42.02
C PHE A 346 -41.11 -28.55 -41.36
N GLY A 347 -41.63 -29.76 -41.59
CA GLY A 347 -41.20 -30.96 -40.87
C GLY A 347 -41.61 -30.92 -39.39
N THR A 348 -40.95 -31.75 -38.57
CA THR A 348 -41.23 -31.82 -37.12
C THR A 348 -40.10 -31.19 -36.32
N MET A 349 -40.50 -30.44 -35.28
CA MET A 349 -39.61 -29.90 -34.26
C MET A 349 -38.97 -30.95 -33.35
N ARG A 350 -39.45 -32.21 -33.42
CA ARG A 350 -39.06 -33.29 -32.51
C ARG A 350 -37.55 -33.49 -32.48
N LYS A 351 -36.87 -33.49 -33.64
CA LYS A 351 -35.41 -33.68 -33.68
C LYS A 351 -34.68 -32.58 -32.90
N THR A 352 -35.01 -31.32 -33.17
CA THR A 352 -34.41 -30.17 -32.47
C THR A 352 -34.68 -30.21 -30.97
N THR A 353 -35.93 -30.49 -30.56
CA THR A 353 -36.29 -30.57 -29.14
C THR A 353 -35.60 -31.74 -28.43
N THR A 354 -35.54 -32.92 -29.07
CA THR A 354 -34.85 -34.09 -28.51
C THR A 354 -33.36 -33.82 -28.34
N THR A 355 -32.68 -33.30 -29.37
CA THR A 355 -31.26 -32.95 -29.28
C THR A 355 -30.98 -31.88 -28.23
N MET A 356 -31.81 -30.83 -28.16
CA MET A 356 -31.69 -29.79 -27.12
C MET A 356 -31.79 -30.39 -25.72
N LEU A 357 -32.80 -31.23 -25.46
CA LEU A 357 -32.98 -31.87 -24.15
C LEU A 357 -31.81 -32.78 -23.77
N GLU A 358 -31.33 -33.61 -24.70
CA GLU A 358 -30.16 -34.48 -24.49
C GLU A 358 -28.92 -33.67 -24.14
N GLN A 359 -28.64 -32.58 -24.86
CA GLN A 359 -27.48 -31.73 -24.61
C GLN A 359 -27.60 -30.95 -23.29
N ILE A 360 -28.78 -30.42 -22.96
CA ILE A 360 -29.02 -29.77 -21.67
C ILE A 360 -28.77 -30.75 -20.53
N GLN A 361 -29.33 -31.96 -20.63
CA GLN A 361 -29.13 -32.99 -19.62
C GLN A 361 -27.64 -33.31 -19.45
N GLN A 362 -26.91 -33.47 -20.55
CA GLN A 362 -25.46 -33.69 -20.51
C GLN A 362 -24.69 -32.54 -19.83
N LYS A 363 -25.07 -31.28 -20.07
CA LYS A 363 -24.43 -30.13 -19.39
C LYS A 363 -24.77 -30.08 -17.90
N LEU A 364 -26.01 -30.40 -17.53
CA LEU A 364 -26.43 -30.42 -16.12
C LEU A 364 -25.76 -31.55 -15.32
N GLU A 365 -25.41 -32.67 -15.95
CA GLU A 365 -24.62 -33.73 -15.30
C GLU A 365 -23.24 -33.24 -14.79
N ASN A 366 -22.70 -32.16 -15.36
CA ASN A 366 -21.47 -31.55 -14.85
C ASN A 366 -21.67 -30.92 -13.45
N LEU A 367 -22.88 -30.43 -13.13
CA LEU A 367 -23.19 -29.94 -11.78
C LEU A 367 -23.11 -31.05 -10.75
N THR A 368 -23.55 -32.25 -11.09
CA THR A 368 -23.40 -33.43 -10.21
C THR A 368 -21.94 -33.74 -9.92
N SER A 369 -21.06 -33.57 -10.92
CA SER A 369 -19.62 -33.75 -10.74
C SER A 369 -19.01 -32.66 -9.84
N ILE A 370 -19.45 -31.41 -9.96
CA ILE A 370 -19.07 -30.30 -9.07
C ILE A 370 -19.56 -30.60 -7.64
N GLU A 371 -20.81 -31.02 -7.46
CA GLU A 371 -21.38 -31.39 -6.15
C GLU A 371 -20.65 -32.54 -5.47
N LEU A 372 -20.21 -33.55 -6.22
CA LEU A 372 -19.43 -34.67 -5.69
C LEU A 372 -18.04 -34.23 -5.20
N GLN A 373 -17.45 -33.18 -5.78
CA GLN A 373 -16.19 -32.62 -5.29
C GLN A 373 -16.35 -31.87 -3.95
N ARG A 374 -17.56 -31.39 -3.65
CA ARG A 374 -17.89 -30.73 -2.37
C ARG A 374 -18.01 -31.69 -1.20
N VAL A 375 -18.21 -32.99 -1.46
CA VAL A 375 -18.25 -33.99 -0.39
C VAL A 375 -16.85 -34.06 0.24
N PRO A 376 -16.69 -33.74 1.53
CA PRO A 376 -15.40 -33.86 2.18
C PRO A 376 -14.91 -35.29 2.00
N LYS A 377 -13.65 -35.48 1.59
CA LYS A 377 -12.95 -36.71 1.91
C LYS A 377 -12.91 -36.80 3.43
N PHE A 378 -13.90 -37.46 4.03
CA PHE A 378 -13.84 -37.91 5.41
C PHE A 378 -12.72 -38.94 5.50
N THR A 379 -11.48 -38.47 5.56
CA THR A 379 -10.30 -39.29 5.79
C THR A 379 -9.49 -38.67 6.92
N GLY A 380 -9.70 -39.21 8.11
CA GLY A 380 -8.72 -39.32 9.18
C GLY A 380 -8.39 -38.07 9.98
N MET A 381 -9.12 -37.85 11.08
CA MET A 381 -8.51 -37.44 12.35
C MET A 381 -8.88 -38.45 13.42
#